data_AF-A0AAN8IGE7-F1
#
_entry.id   AF-A0AAN8IGE7-F1
#
_cell.length_a   1.000
_cell.length_b   1.000
_cell.length_c   1.000
_cell.angle_alpha   90.00
_cell.angle_beta   90.00
_cell.angle_gamma   90.00
#
_symmetry.space_group_name_H-M   'P 1'
#
loop_
_entity.id
_entity.type
_entity.pdbx_description
1 polymer ?
#
loop_
_entity_poly.entity_id
_entity_poly.type
_entity_poly.pdbx_seq_one_letter_code
_entity_poly.pdbx_strand_id
1 'polypeptide(L)'
;MLFFQEVQNLGPVTDFYKCLALECTGHQVALDLFMLNSQYADLATLSEMAKFSTGCVYHFPNYHCLNDTVQVKRFEKILTRYLTRKIGFEAVLRIRCSRGLSLSAFYGNFFVRSTDLLALANVNPDSAIAVQVCMEEKLSTTVCFQAALLYTSSKGDRRINCP
;
A
#
# COMPACT_ATOMS: atom_id res chain seq x y z
N MET A 1 -15.22 23.28 -16.36
CA MET A 1 -15.74 22.80 -15.05
C MET A 1 -16.47 21.50 -15.33
N LEU A 2 -15.75 20.39 -15.42
CA LEU A 2 -16.35 19.07 -15.65
C LEU A 2 -16.81 18.54 -14.30
N PHE A 3 -18.11 18.46 -14.10
CA PHE A 3 -18.73 17.76 -12.97
C PHE A 3 -18.30 16.29 -13.05
N PHE A 4 -17.43 15.85 -12.13
CA PHE A 4 -17.29 14.42 -11.86
C PHE A 4 -18.62 13.97 -11.25
N GLN A 5 -19.43 13.29 -12.05
CA GLN A 5 -20.62 12.60 -11.57
C GLN A 5 -20.18 11.61 -10.48
N GLU A 6 -20.67 11.77 -9.25
CA GLU A 6 -20.36 10.88 -8.15
C GLU A 6 -20.75 9.44 -8.54
N VAL A 7 -19.74 8.57 -8.58
CA VAL A 7 -19.97 7.16 -8.88
C VAL A 7 -20.64 6.52 -7.68
N GLN A 8 -21.84 5.99 -7.87
CA GLN A 8 -22.56 5.28 -6.82
C GLN A 8 -21.74 4.06 -6.35
N ASN A 9 -21.68 3.85 -5.03
CA ASN A 9 -20.95 2.75 -4.37
C ASN A 9 -19.43 2.76 -4.58
N LEU A 10 -18.81 3.94 -4.74
CA LEU A 10 -17.35 4.05 -4.78
C LEU A 10 -16.72 4.01 -3.37
N GLY A 11 -17.49 4.34 -2.34
CA GLY A 11 -17.08 4.25 -0.94
C GLY A 11 -17.39 2.89 -0.34
N PRO A 12 -16.67 2.49 0.73
CA PRO A 12 -17.03 1.30 1.48
C PRO A 12 -18.45 1.43 2.05
N VAL A 13 -19.18 0.32 2.05
CA VAL A 13 -20.51 0.24 2.66
C VAL A 13 -20.40 0.11 4.19
N THR A 14 -19.30 -0.45 4.68
CA THR A 14 -19.10 -0.72 6.12
C THR A 14 -17.66 -0.47 6.54
N ASP A 15 -17.47 0.14 7.73
CA ASP A 15 -16.13 0.37 8.33
C ASP A 15 -15.48 -0.89 8.94
N PHE A 16 -16.15 -2.05 8.92
CA PHE A 16 -15.66 -3.28 9.52
C PHE A 16 -14.26 -3.68 9.03
N TYR A 17 -14.04 -3.66 7.71
CA TYR A 17 -12.78 -4.06 7.09
C TYR A 17 -11.63 -3.09 7.40
N LYS A 18 -11.97 -1.81 7.56
CA LYS A 18 -11.02 -0.80 8.00
C LYS A 18 -10.60 -1.03 9.46
N CYS A 19 -11.55 -1.25 10.36
CA CYS A 19 -11.24 -1.57 11.77
C CYS A 19 -10.37 -2.83 11.88
N LEU A 20 -10.76 -3.90 11.17
CA LEU A 20 -9.98 -5.15 11.12
C LEU A 20 -8.54 -4.91 10.66
N ALA A 21 -8.35 -4.13 9.59
CA ALA A 21 -7.02 -3.85 9.08
C ALA A 21 -6.16 -3.02 10.03
N LEU A 22 -6.76 -2.09 10.78
CA LEU A 22 -6.06 -1.32 11.81
C LEU A 22 -5.58 -2.23 12.96
N GLU A 23 -6.41 -3.17 13.39
CA GLU A 23 -6.03 -4.17 14.40
C GLU A 23 -4.90 -5.09 13.90
N CYS A 24 -4.98 -5.55 12.65
CA CYS A 24 -3.93 -6.35 12.01
C CYS A 24 -2.61 -5.59 11.94
N THR A 25 -2.62 -4.33 11.50
CA THR A 25 -1.42 -3.50 11.45
C THR A 25 -0.81 -3.26 12.84
N GLY A 26 -1.64 -3.16 13.88
CA GLY A 26 -1.18 -3.12 15.27
C GLY A 26 -0.30 -4.31 15.63
N HIS A 27 -0.67 -5.49 15.15
CA HIS A 27 0.07 -6.76 15.32
C HIS A 27 1.10 -7.03 14.20
N GLN A 28 1.40 -6.04 13.36
CA GLN A 28 2.32 -6.18 12.21
C GLN A 28 1.89 -7.25 11.18
N VAL A 29 0.58 -7.44 11.00
CA VAL A 29 -0.01 -8.35 10.02
C VAL A 29 -0.54 -7.58 8.83
N ALA A 30 -0.15 -7.97 7.62
CA ALA A 30 -0.67 -7.43 6.36
C ALA A 30 -1.71 -8.39 5.74
N LEU A 31 -2.73 -7.82 5.09
CA LEU A 31 -3.79 -8.57 4.41
C LEU A 31 -3.72 -8.32 2.90
N ASP A 32 -3.39 -9.34 2.13
CA ASP A 32 -3.39 -9.30 0.67
C ASP A 32 -4.68 -9.95 0.12
N LEU A 33 -5.37 -9.27 -0.80
CA LEU A 33 -6.63 -9.73 -1.39
C LEU A 33 -6.41 -10.23 -2.81
N PHE A 34 -6.69 -11.52 -3.06
CA PHE A 34 -6.82 -12.08 -4.40
C PHE A 34 -8.30 -12.30 -4.70
N MET A 35 -8.83 -11.50 -5.61
CA MET A 35 -10.25 -11.50 -5.94
C MET A 35 -10.47 -12.07 -7.32
N LEU A 36 -11.15 -13.22 -7.36
CA LEU A 36 -11.54 -13.93 -8.58
C LEU A 36 -13.07 -13.99 -8.61
N ASN A 37 -13.69 -13.07 -9.33
CA ASN A 37 -15.14 -12.92 -9.39
C ASN A 37 -15.62 -12.78 -10.83
N SER A 38 -16.77 -13.42 -11.13
CA SER A 38 -17.46 -13.30 -12.41
C SER A 38 -18.69 -12.37 -12.35
N GLN A 39 -19.04 -11.93 -11.15
CA GLN A 39 -20.14 -11.01 -10.89
C GLN A 39 -19.67 -9.86 -10.01
N TYR A 40 -20.49 -8.82 -9.92
CA TYR A 40 -20.20 -7.70 -9.02
C TYR A 40 -19.99 -8.21 -7.60
N ALA A 41 -18.83 -7.91 -7.07
CA ALA A 41 -18.50 -8.11 -5.68
C ALA A 41 -17.82 -6.83 -5.23
N ASP A 42 -18.28 -6.29 -4.11
CA ASP A 42 -18.01 -4.93 -3.65
C ASP A 42 -16.53 -4.74 -3.27
N LEU A 43 -15.71 -4.53 -4.30
CA LEU A 43 -14.28 -4.34 -4.18
C LEU A 43 -13.94 -3.06 -3.43
N ALA A 44 -14.81 -2.04 -3.46
CA ALA A 44 -14.61 -0.80 -2.72
C ALA A 44 -14.49 -1.10 -1.23
N THR A 45 -15.46 -1.85 -0.67
CA THR A 45 -15.45 -2.27 0.74
C THR A 45 -14.33 -3.26 1.05
N LEU A 46 -14.12 -4.28 0.21
CA LEU A 46 -13.11 -5.32 0.48
C LEU A 46 -11.67 -4.80 0.36
N SER A 47 -11.42 -3.84 -0.55
CA SER A 47 -10.07 -3.29 -0.77
C SER A 47 -9.54 -2.51 0.43
N GLU A 48 -10.43 -2.01 1.30
CA GLU A 48 -10.03 -1.27 2.50
C GLU A 48 -9.15 -2.10 3.42
N MET A 49 -9.43 -3.40 3.54
CA MET A 49 -8.66 -4.26 4.43
C MET A 49 -7.19 -4.33 3.99
N ALA A 50 -6.94 -4.37 2.68
CA ALA A 50 -5.58 -4.39 2.14
C ALA A 50 -4.95 -3.00 2.19
N LYS A 51 -5.74 -1.94 1.94
CA LYS A 51 -5.25 -0.56 1.94
C LYS A 51 -4.68 -0.13 3.29
N PHE A 52 -5.38 -0.41 4.38
CA PHE A 52 -4.95 -0.02 5.73
C PHE A 52 -3.99 -1.02 6.38
N SER A 53 -3.90 -2.26 5.86
CA SER A 53 -2.96 -3.27 6.34
C SER A 53 -1.63 -3.31 5.57
N THR A 54 -1.38 -2.37 4.65
CA THR A 54 -0.17 -2.34 3.79
C THR A 54 -0.10 -3.53 2.81
N GLY A 55 -1.23 -4.16 2.50
CA GLY A 55 -1.34 -5.25 1.54
C GLY A 55 -1.54 -4.79 0.11
N CYS A 56 -1.71 -5.76 -0.78
CA CYS A 56 -1.97 -5.63 -2.20
C CYS A 56 -3.36 -6.18 -2.53
N VAL A 57 -3.97 -5.61 -3.58
CA VAL A 57 -5.23 -6.09 -4.13
C VAL A 57 -4.99 -6.56 -5.56
N TYR A 58 -5.26 -7.83 -5.83
CA TYR A 58 -5.17 -8.45 -7.14
C TYR A 58 -6.56 -8.86 -7.61
N HIS A 59 -7.06 -8.20 -8.65
CA HIS A 59 -8.39 -8.44 -9.18
C HIS A 59 -8.32 -9.13 -10.55
N PHE A 60 -9.00 -10.27 -10.66
CA PHE A 60 -9.09 -11.12 -11.84
C PHE A 60 -10.57 -11.26 -12.25
N PRO A 61 -11.09 -10.33 -13.07
CA PRO A 61 -12.49 -10.37 -13.48
C PRO A 61 -12.77 -11.55 -14.42
N ASN A 62 -13.93 -12.19 -14.27
CA ASN A 62 -14.41 -13.31 -15.08
C ASN A 62 -13.44 -14.50 -15.12
N TYR A 63 -12.74 -14.76 -14.03
CA TYR A 63 -11.80 -15.87 -13.95
C TYR A 63 -12.49 -17.22 -14.19
N HIS A 64 -12.02 -17.97 -15.18
CA HIS A 64 -12.53 -19.31 -15.49
C HIS A 64 -11.39 -20.25 -15.89
N CYS A 65 -11.13 -21.27 -15.09
CA CYS A 65 -9.97 -22.16 -15.23
C CYS A 65 -9.84 -22.82 -16.61
N LEU A 66 -10.97 -23.15 -17.24
CA LEU A 66 -11.01 -23.89 -18.52
C LEU A 66 -11.20 -23.00 -19.75
N ASN A 67 -11.79 -21.81 -19.60
CA ASN A 67 -12.24 -21.00 -20.74
C ASN A 67 -11.35 -19.77 -20.96
N ASP A 68 -10.75 -19.23 -19.90
CA ASP A 68 -9.93 -18.02 -19.98
C ASP A 68 -8.45 -18.33 -19.70
N THR A 69 -7.79 -18.90 -20.71
CA THR A 69 -6.37 -19.22 -20.63
C THR A 69 -5.49 -17.99 -20.38
N VAL A 70 -5.96 -16.78 -20.70
CA VAL A 70 -5.19 -15.55 -20.49
C VAL A 70 -5.21 -15.14 -19.03
N GLN A 71 -6.39 -15.10 -18.39
CA GLN A 71 -6.48 -14.76 -16.96
C GLN A 71 -5.84 -15.83 -16.09
N VAL A 72 -5.96 -17.11 -16.46
CA VAL A 72 -5.27 -18.21 -15.75
C VAL A 72 -3.76 -18.03 -15.78
N LYS A 73 -3.16 -17.78 -16.97
CA LYS A 73 -1.72 -17.52 -17.09
C LYS A 73 -1.30 -16.24 -16.34
N ARG A 74 -2.13 -15.20 -16.35
CA ARG A 74 -1.88 -13.96 -15.61
C ARG A 74 -1.88 -14.20 -14.10
N PHE A 75 -2.88 -14.93 -13.60
CA PHE A 75 -2.97 -15.31 -12.20
C PHE A 75 -1.75 -16.13 -11.78
N GLU A 76 -1.40 -17.17 -12.54
CA GLU A 76 -0.23 -18.00 -12.27
C GLU A 76 1.06 -17.17 -12.21
N LYS A 77 1.28 -16.26 -13.17
CA LYS A 77 2.44 -15.37 -13.19
C LYS A 77 2.49 -14.44 -11.97
N ILE A 78 1.35 -13.83 -11.63
CA ILE A 78 1.25 -12.92 -10.48
C ILE A 78 1.45 -13.68 -9.17
N LEU A 79 0.82 -14.84 -9.02
CA LEU A 79 0.96 -15.67 -7.83
C LEU A 79 2.40 -16.18 -7.67
N THR A 80 3.02 -16.62 -8.76
CA THR A 80 4.44 -17.03 -8.77
C THR A 80 5.34 -15.88 -8.33
N ARG A 81 5.13 -14.67 -8.86
CA ARG A 81 5.87 -13.47 -8.42
C ARG A 81 5.59 -13.14 -6.95
N TYR A 82 4.34 -13.24 -6.51
CA TYR A 82 3.94 -12.95 -5.13
C TYR A 82 4.61 -13.88 -4.12
N LEU A 83 4.78 -15.17 -4.45
CA LEU A 83 5.45 -16.15 -3.59
C LEU A 83 6.98 -16.06 -3.66
N THR A 84 7.55 -15.65 -4.79
CA THR A 84 9.01 -15.62 -4.99
C THR A 84 9.67 -14.26 -4.70
N ARG A 85 8.89 -13.17 -4.61
CA ARG A 85 9.42 -11.84 -4.33
C ARG A 85 10.01 -11.76 -2.93
N LYS A 86 10.94 -10.83 -2.74
CA LYS A 86 11.46 -10.48 -1.42
C LYS A 86 10.36 -9.76 -0.64
N ILE A 87 10.32 -10.04 0.65
CA ILE A 87 9.35 -9.48 1.58
C ILE A 87 10.08 -8.98 2.83
N GLY A 88 9.66 -7.82 3.33
CA GLY A 88 10.16 -7.23 4.56
C GLY A 88 9.02 -7.08 5.56
N PHE A 89 9.21 -7.56 6.78
CA PHE A 89 8.21 -7.52 7.84
C PHE A 89 8.45 -6.35 8.80
N GLU A 90 7.39 -5.93 9.49
CA GLU A 90 7.45 -4.92 10.57
C GLU A 90 8.21 -3.64 10.17
N ALA A 91 7.91 -3.16 8.97
CA ALA A 91 8.66 -2.07 8.38
C ALA A 91 8.15 -0.70 8.84
N VAL A 92 9.07 0.25 8.93
CA VAL A 92 8.79 1.63 9.27
C VAL A 92 9.55 2.52 8.29
N LEU A 93 8.82 3.36 7.58
CA LEU A 93 9.38 4.35 6.67
C LEU A 93 9.32 5.72 7.34
N ARG A 94 10.48 6.38 7.45
CA ARG A 94 10.58 7.77 7.87
C ARG A 94 11.13 8.61 6.74
N ILE A 95 10.44 9.70 6.40
CA ILE A 95 10.90 10.64 5.38
C ILE A 95 11.25 11.95 6.07
N ARG A 96 12.45 12.46 5.81
CA ARG A 96 12.92 13.77 6.27
C ARG A 96 13.20 14.64 5.07
N CYS A 97 12.92 15.93 5.22
CA CYS A 97 13.23 16.95 4.23
C CYS A 97 14.03 18.08 4.89
N SER A 98 14.73 18.86 4.07
CA SER A 98 15.41 20.07 4.52
C SER A 98 14.43 21.08 5.13
N ARG A 99 14.96 21.95 6.01
CA ARG A 99 14.20 23.05 6.61
C ARG A 99 13.52 23.93 5.54
N GLY A 100 12.28 24.31 5.79
CA GLY A 100 11.44 25.09 4.87
C GLY A 100 10.57 24.25 3.95
N LEU A 101 10.71 22.91 3.99
CA LEU A 101 9.81 21.96 3.37
C LEU A 101 9.03 21.20 4.45
N SER A 102 7.77 20.90 4.16
CA SER A 102 6.91 20.05 4.99
C SER A 102 6.24 18.98 4.15
N LEU A 103 5.96 17.83 4.76
CA LEU A 103 5.24 16.72 4.12
C LEU A 103 3.74 16.91 4.40
N SER A 104 2.94 17.20 3.37
CA SER A 104 1.53 17.54 3.56
C SER A 104 0.60 16.33 3.47
N ALA A 105 0.80 15.47 2.47
CA ALA A 105 -0.06 14.32 2.22
C ALA A 105 0.75 13.13 1.74
N PHE A 106 0.35 11.94 2.17
CA PHE A 106 0.93 10.67 1.75
C PHE A 106 -0.12 9.88 0.96
N TYR A 107 0.32 9.19 -0.09
CA TYR A 107 -0.52 8.40 -0.98
C TYR A 107 0.06 7.01 -1.16
N GLY A 108 -0.77 5.99 -0.91
CA GLY A 108 -0.37 4.59 -0.95
C GLY A 108 -1.09 3.77 0.12
N ASN A 109 -0.70 2.50 0.23
CA ASN A 109 -1.20 1.58 1.25
C ASN A 109 -0.21 1.60 2.42
N PHE A 110 -0.57 2.23 3.52
CA PHE A 110 0.24 2.32 4.74
C PHE A 110 -0.62 2.77 5.91
N PHE A 111 -0.07 2.67 7.12
CA PHE A 111 -0.66 3.24 8.31
C PHE A 111 0.18 4.41 8.82
N VAL A 112 -0.42 5.60 8.92
CA VAL A 112 0.26 6.79 9.44
C VAL A 112 0.27 6.72 10.95
N ARG A 113 1.47 6.66 11.55
CA ARG A 113 1.62 6.75 13.00
C ARG A 113 1.91 8.19 13.45
N SER A 114 2.62 8.96 12.62
CA SER A 114 2.94 10.37 12.85
C SER A 114 3.15 11.07 11.50
N THR A 115 3.29 12.41 11.49
CA THR A 115 3.41 13.22 10.27
C THR A 115 4.55 12.80 9.35
N ASP A 116 5.63 12.24 9.91
CA ASP A 116 6.82 11.84 9.15
C ASP A 116 7.10 10.33 9.23
N LEU A 117 6.24 9.57 9.91
CA LEU A 117 6.48 8.17 10.26
C LEU A 117 5.31 7.29 9.80
N LEU A 118 5.60 6.48 8.78
CA LEU A 118 4.68 5.51 8.19
C LEU A 118 5.02 4.12 8.70
N ALA A 119 4.02 3.44 9.24
CA ALA A 119 4.10 2.03 9.59
C ALA A 119 3.61 1.19 8.41
N LEU A 120 4.39 0.16 8.10
CA LEU A 120 4.19 -0.74 6.99
C LEU A 120 4.28 -2.16 7.56
N ALA A 121 3.15 -2.83 7.77
CA ALA A 121 3.15 -4.18 8.31
C ALA A 121 3.98 -5.14 7.44
N ASN A 122 3.90 -4.92 6.12
CA ASN A 122 4.65 -5.64 5.12
C ASN A 122 5.17 -4.69 4.03
N VAL A 123 6.41 -4.89 3.60
CA VAL A 123 7.01 -4.19 2.46
C VAL A 123 7.36 -5.18 1.39
N ASN A 124 6.86 -4.89 0.20
CA ASN A 124 7.21 -5.61 -1.01
C ASN A 124 7.89 -4.64 -1.99
N PRO A 125 8.71 -5.15 -2.93
CA PRO A 125 9.43 -4.32 -3.90
C PRO A 125 8.53 -3.71 -4.98
N ASP A 126 7.27 -4.12 -5.06
CA ASP A 126 6.33 -3.69 -6.10
C ASP A 126 5.44 -2.52 -5.62
N SER A 127 5.41 -2.25 -4.30
CA SER A 127 4.66 -1.17 -3.65
C SER A 127 5.44 0.14 -3.71
N ALA A 128 4.74 1.21 -4.04
CA ALA A 128 5.27 2.56 -4.04
C ALA A 128 4.42 3.48 -3.14
N ILE A 129 5.07 4.45 -2.52
CA ILE A 129 4.45 5.49 -1.71
C ILE A 129 4.80 6.82 -2.33
N ALA A 130 3.79 7.64 -2.60
CA ALA A 130 3.97 9.01 -3.06
C ALA A 130 3.73 9.98 -1.90
N VAL A 131 4.51 11.06 -1.85
CA VAL A 131 4.41 12.07 -0.80
C VAL A 131 4.33 13.44 -1.45
N GLN A 132 3.34 14.21 -1.05
CA GLN A 132 3.21 15.61 -1.41
C GLN A 132 4.03 16.45 -0.45
N VAL A 133 4.91 17.27 -1.03
CA VAL A 133 5.78 18.19 -0.29
C VAL A 133 5.28 19.60 -0.53
N CYS A 134 5.14 20.37 0.55
CA CYS A 134 4.81 21.78 0.53
C CYS A 134 6.03 22.60 0.93
N MET A 135 6.15 23.79 0.32
CA MET A 135 7.19 24.76 0.63
C MET A 135 6.59 25.83 1.53
N GLU A 136 7.08 25.91 2.76
CA GLU A 136 6.61 26.86 3.78
C GLU A 136 7.52 28.10 3.88
N GLU A 137 8.83 27.89 3.73
CA GLU A 137 9.83 28.97 3.80
C GLU A 137 10.64 29.05 2.51
N LYS A 138 11.34 30.18 2.31
CA LYS A 138 12.23 30.36 1.16
C LYS A 138 13.40 29.39 1.25
N LEU A 139 13.54 28.54 0.24
CA LEU A 139 14.54 27.48 0.22
C LEU A 139 15.96 28.04 0.09
N SER A 140 16.92 27.36 0.72
CA SER A 140 18.34 27.61 0.47
C SER A 140 18.75 27.12 -0.94
N THR A 141 20.00 27.34 -1.33
CA THR A 141 20.53 26.93 -2.64
C THR A 141 20.44 25.42 -2.89
N THR A 142 20.41 24.59 -1.84
CA THR A 142 20.30 23.13 -1.94
C THR A 142 19.25 22.58 -0.98
N VAL A 143 18.47 21.62 -1.44
CA VAL A 143 17.48 20.88 -0.64
C VAL A 143 17.80 19.40 -0.68
N CYS A 144 17.60 18.72 0.45
CA CYS A 144 17.84 17.29 0.60
C CYS A 144 16.55 16.60 1.06
N PHE A 145 16.33 15.41 0.52
CA PHE A 145 15.32 14.47 0.98
C PHE A 145 16.02 13.21 1.44
N GLN A 146 15.60 12.67 2.57
CA GLN A 146 16.12 11.42 3.10
C GLN A 146 14.95 10.50 3.42
N ALA A 147 14.89 9.37 2.73
CA ALA A 147 14.00 8.28 3.09
C ALA A 147 14.80 7.24 3.87
N ALA A 148 14.29 6.81 5.03
CA ALA A 148 14.90 5.75 5.82
C ALA A 148 13.86 4.67 6.09
N LEU A 149 14.09 3.47 5.53
CA LEU A 149 13.24 2.31 5.69
C LEU A 149 13.89 1.31 6.64
N LEU A 150 13.32 1.15 7.83
CA LEU A 150 13.65 0.07 8.76
C LEU A 150 12.73 -1.12 8.44
N TYR A 151 13.26 -2.33 8.32
CA TYR A 151 12.46 -3.54 8.12
C TYR A 151 13.16 -4.79 8.66
N THR A 152 12.39 -5.84 8.93
CA THR A 152 12.89 -7.16 9.28
C THR A 152 12.92 -8.03 8.02
N SER A 153 14.10 -8.55 7.69
CA SER A 153 14.29 -9.45 6.54
C SER A 153 13.61 -10.79 6.80
N SER A 154 13.30 -11.54 5.73
CA SER A 154 12.83 -12.93 5.81
C SER A 154 13.79 -13.89 6.55
N LYS A 155 15.04 -13.49 6.76
CA LYS A 155 16.03 -14.22 7.58
C LYS A 155 15.99 -13.87 9.07
N GLY A 156 15.14 -12.93 9.50
CA GLY A 156 15.06 -12.42 10.87
C GLY A 156 16.01 -11.25 11.17
N ASP A 157 16.86 -10.84 10.22
CA ASP A 157 17.75 -9.70 10.41
C ASP A 157 16.98 -8.37 10.36
N ARG A 158 17.21 -7.50 11.34
CA ARG A 158 16.70 -6.13 11.31
C ARG A 158 17.65 -5.23 10.53
N ARG A 159 17.15 -4.61 9.46
CA ARG A 159 17.94 -3.84 8.48
C ARG A 159 17.38 -2.43 8.30
N ILE A 160 18.28 -1.49 8.04
CA ILE A 160 17.93 -0.12 7.68
C ILE A 160 18.43 0.12 6.26
N ASN A 161 17.53 0.57 5.38
CA ASN A 161 17.86 1.03 4.04
C ASN A 161 17.67 2.55 3.95
N CYS A 162 18.75 3.26 3.68
CA CYS A 162 18.77 4.71 3.47
C CYS A 162 19.31 4.98 2.05
N PRO A 163 18.41 5.13 1.05
CA PRO A 163 18.79 5.65 -0.27
C PRO A 163 19.24 7.11 -0.23
#